data_AF-A0A726VXI1-F1
#
_entry.id   AF-A0A726VXI1-F1
#
_cell.length_a   1.000
_cell.length_b   1.000
_cell.length_c   1.000
_cell.angle_alpha   90.00
_cell.angle_beta   90.00
_cell.angle_gamma   90.00
#
_symmetry.space_group_name_H-M   'P 1'
#
loop_
_entity.id
_entity.type
_entity.pdbx_description
1 polymer ?
#
loop_
_entity_poly.entity_id
_entity_poly.type
_entity_poly.pdbx_seq_one_letter_code
_entity_poly.pdbx_strand_id
1 'polypeptide(L)'
;MTIATTTTSTEKESQEKKVEHEFFHIDMIPDAMDKMQWSTAAKLMRHWFGIQPAYAFDLNSKDQAVNGDPRNLPPSKINIDIVKMSWAIQFEQVKNGINTLKKTWCSPKGKKQLIERLQDVGDFTKSCVFLGYSEDVTYLDATAQVNFKKIGSKTDTINAWYGAMGNSVLKVCVRGSTTKINGNDVFITDSLGFYLKDTYDFVDENNTSEPLGIWSNDKILDK
;
A
#
# COMPACT_ATOMS: atom_id res chain seq x y z
N MET A 1 4.32 20.44 -28.03
CA MET A 1 4.46 19.57 -29.22
C MET A 1 5.93 19.38 -29.49
N THR A 2 6.43 18.16 -29.28
CA THR A 2 7.82 17.81 -29.59
C THR A 2 7.82 17.11 -30.94
N ILE A 3 8.52 17.66 -31.92
CA ILE A 3 8.60 17.09 -33.27
C ILE A 3 9.75 16.09 -33.28
N ALA A 4 9.46 14.82 -33.55
CA ALA A 4 10.48 13.82 -33.82
C ALA A 4 10.56 13.56 -35.32
N THR A 5 11.76 13.59 -35.87
CA THR A 5 12.03 13.34 -37.28
C THR A 5 12.63 11.96 -37.42
N THR A 6 12.04 11.10 -38.26
CA THR A 6 12.56 9.75 -38.52
C THR A 6 12.78 9.57 -40.02
N THR A 7 13.97 9.08 -40.39
CA THR A 7 14.35 8.83 -41.78
C THR A 7 14.19 7.35 -42.09
N THR A 8 13.25 6.99 -42.98
CA THR A 8 13.03 5.60 -43.41
C THR A 8 12.93 5.49 -44.93
N SER A 9 14.07 5.37 -45.62
CA SER A 9 14.20 4.66 -46.91
C SER A 9 15.64 4.71 -47.47
N THR A 10 15.99 3.70 -48.26
CA THR A 10 17.28 3.55 -48.96
C THR A 10 17.46 4.58 -50.09
N GLU A 11 18.36 5.53 -49.86
CA GLU A 11 19.24 6.28 -50.78
C GLU A 11 18.74 6.86 -52.13
N LYS A 12 17.47 6.80 -52.54
CA LYS A 12 17.06 7.45 -53.82
C LYS A 12 15.88 8.42 -53.84
N GLU A 13 15.09 8.55 -52.78
CA GLU A 13 14.10 9.64 -52.67
C GLU A 13 13.91 10.02 -51.19
N SER A 14 14.82 10.84 -50.66
CA SER A 14 14.72 11.38 -49.30
C SER A 14 13.78 12.59 -49.27
N GLN A 15 12.48 12.35 -49.28
CA GLN A 15 11.51 13.34 -48.78
C GLN A 15 11.36 13.15 -47.27
N GLU A 16 11.73 14.18 -46.50
CA GLU A 16 11.44 14.23 -45.07
C GLU A 16 9.92 14.17 -44.86
N LYS A 17 9.42 13.05 -44.33
CA LYS A 17 8.05 12.97 -43.82
C LYS A 17 8.04 13.54 -42.41
N LYS A 18 7.44 14.72 -42.25
CA LYS A 18 7.10 15.24 -40.92
C LYS A 18 5.99 14.37 -40.34
N VAL A 19 6.33 13.58 -39.33
CA VAL A 19 5.38 12.82 -38.53
C VAL A 19 5.14 13.63 -37.27
N GLU A 20 3.93 14.18 -37.12
CA GLU A 20 3.50 14.73 -35.84
C GLU A 20 3.07 13.58 -34.95
N HIS A 21 3.84 13.33 -33.89
CA HIS A 21 3.49 12.34 -32.87
C HIS A 21 3.34 13.04 -31.53
N GLU A 22 2.22 12.81 -30.86
CA GLU A 22 2.02 13.25 -29.48
C GLU A 22 2.77 12.30 -28.55
N PHE A 23 3.80 12.79 -27.86
CA PHE A 23 4.55 11.97 -26.93
C PHE A 23 3.73 11.75 -25.65
N PHE A 24 3.56 10.47 -25.28
CA PHE A 24 2.99 10.10 -24.00
C PHE A 24 4.08 10.17 -22.93
N HIS A 25 3.94 11.11 -21.99
CA HIS A 25 4.87 11.28 -20.88
C HIS A 25 4.35 10.58 -19.61
N ILE A 26 5.27 10.20 -18.72
CA ILE A 26 4.91 9.46 -17.49
C ILE A 26 3.96 10.25 -16.57
N ASP A 27 4.06 11.59 -16.59
CA ASP A 27 3.19 12.50 -15.86
C ASP A 27 1.78 12.63 -16.47
N MET A 28 1.54 12.05 -17.65
CA MET A 28 0.21 11.93 -18.28
C MET A 28 -0.55 10.67 -17.84
N ILE A 29 0.12 9.71 -17.18
CA ILE A 29 -0.53 8.48 -16.68
C ILE A 29 -1.70 8.80 -15.72
N PRO A 30 -1.59 9.74 -14.76
CA PRO A 30 -2.71 10.10 -13.91
C PRO A 30 -3.95 10.57 -14.67
N ASP A 31 -3.78 11.26 -15.80
CA ASP A 31 -4.90 11.74 -16.61
C ASP A 31 -5.58 10.59 -17.36
N ALA A 32 -4.80 9.63 -17.87
CA ALA A 32 -5.34 8.39 -18.41
C ALA A 32 -6.08 7.56 -17.35
N MET A 33 -5.53 7.47 -16.13
CA MET A 33 -6.20 6.82 -14.99
C MET A 33 -7.55 7.47 -14.66
N ASP A 34 -7.65 8.80 -14.69
CA ASP A 34 -8.92 9.50 -14.45
C ASP A 34 -9.96 9.20 -15.53
N LYS A 35 -9.56 9.12 -16.81
CA LYS A 35 -10.45 8.70 -17.91
C LYS A 35 -10.95 7.27 -17.72
N MET A 36 -10.16 6.40 -17.10
CA MET A 36 -10.55 5.04 -16.70
C MET A 36 -11.35 4.98 -15.39
N GLN A 37 -11.65 6.12 -14.76
CA GLN A 37 -12.31 6.23 -13.45
C GLN A 37 -11.46 5.66 -12.28
N TRP A 38 -10.14 5.59 -12.43
CA TRP A 38 -9.20 5.12 -11.43
C TRP A 38 -8.67 6.25 -10.55
N SER A 39 -9.58 7.08 -10.05
CA SER A 39 -9.23 8.32 -9.33
C SER A 39 -8.30 8.13 -8.13
N THR A 40 -8.39 7.02 -7.39
CA THR A 40 -7.48 6.71 -6.28
C THR A 40 -6.05 6.47 -6.76
N ALA A 41 -5.87 5.71 -7.85
CA ALA A 41 -4.56 5.47 -8.45
C ALA A 41 -3.95 6.77 -8.99
N ALA A 42 -4.76 7.57 -9.70
CA ALA A 42 -4.33 8.87 -10.22
C ALA A 42 -3.86 9.81 -9.10
N LYS A 43 -4.60 9.87 -7.98
CA LYS A 43 -4.22 10.67 -6.80
C LYS A 43 -2.91 10.21 -6.17
N LEU A 44 -2.67 8.91 -6.05
CA LEU A 44 -1.41 8.37 -5.53
C LEU A 44 -0.23 8.80 -6.40
N MET A 45 -0.35 8.64 -7.72
CA MET A 45 0.71 8.96 -8.64
C MET A 45 1.00 10.47 -8.70
N ARG A 46 -0.05 11.31 -8.69
CA ARG A 46 0.12 12.77 -8.56
C ARG A 46 0.76 13.17 -7.23
N HIS A 47 0.37 12.52 -6.13
CA HIS A 47 1.00 12.76 -4.84
C HIS A 47 2.49 12.41 -4.89
N TRP A 48 2.84 11.25 -5.45
CA TRP A 48 4.21 10.80 -5.62
C TRP A 48 5.06 11.78 -6.45
N PHE A 49 4.56 12.24 -7.60
CA PHE A 49 5.22 13.28 -8.39
C PHE A 49 5.34 14.63 -7.68
N GLY A 50 4.41 14.95 -6.79
CA GLY A 50 4.38 16.20 -6.03
C GLY A 50 5.22 16.21 -4.75
N ILE A 51 5.88 15.10 -4.38
CA ILE A 51 6.71 15.03 -3.16
C ILE A 51 7.90 16.00 -3.26
N GLN A 52 8.06 16.85 -2.25
CA GLN A 52 9.16 17.82 -2.16
C GLN A 52 9.78 17.83 -0.76
N PRO A 53 11.11 17.67 -0.62
CA PRO A 53 12.06 17.28 -1.68
C PRO A 53 11.78 15.85 -2.16
N ALA A 54 12.00 15.59 -3.45
CA ALA A 54 11.89 14.25 -4.00
C ALA A 54 12.83 13.28 -3.26
N TYR A 55 12.34 12.07 -3.00
CA TYR A 55 13.15 10.99 -2.43
C TYR A 55 12.80 9.67 -3.11
N ALA A 56 13.76 8.78 -3.16
CA ALA A 56 13.57 7.41 -3.61
C ALA A 56 13.72 6.46 -2.42
N PHE A 57 13.00 5.35 -2.45
CA PHE A 57 13.27 4.23 -1.57
C PHE A 57 14.48 3.45 -2.11
N ASP A 58 15.24 2.87 -1.19
CA ASP A 58 16.10 1.72 -1.42
C ASP A 58 15.51 0.51 -0.69
N LEU A 59 16.11 -0.68 -0.86
CA LEU A 59 15.60 -1.90 -0.22
C LEU A 59 15.49 -1.78 1.30
N ASN A 60 16.43 -1.10 1.96
CA ASN A 60 16.45 -0.97 3.41
C ASN A 60 15.37 0.00 3.91
N SER A 61 15.29 1.19 3.32
CA SER A 61 14.29 2.20 3.67
C SER A 61 12.87 1.75 3.35
N LYS A 62 12.67 0.94 2.29
CA LYS A 62 11.40 0.28 1.99
C LYS A 62 11.04 -0.72 3.09
N ASP A 63 11.97 -1.60 3.46
CA ASP A 63 11.76 -2.57 4.54
C ASP A 63 11.43 -1.86 5.88
N GLN A 64 12.19 -0.84 6.24
CA GLN A 64 11.93 -0.02 7.43
C GLN A 64 10.57 0.66 7.39
N ALA A 65 10.14 1.16 6.22
CA ALA A 65 8.84 1.80 6.10
C ALA A 65 7.67 0.80 6.24
N VAL A 66 7.80 -0.40 5.66
CA VAL A 66 6.74 -1.43 5.69
C VAL A 66 6.69 -2.15 7.04
N ASN A 67 7.84 -2.60 7.53
CA ASN A 67 7.97 -3.49 8.68
C ASN A 67 8.33 -2.78 9.99
N GLY A 68 8.89 -1.57 9.94
CA GLY A 68 9.22 -0.77 11.12
C GLY A 68 8.03 -0.02 11.72
N ASP A 69 8.28 0.62 12.87
CA ASP A 69 7.33 1.50 13.55
C ASP A 69 7.11 2.78 12.71
N PRO A 70 5.89 3.02 12.18
CA PRO A 70 5.62 4.13 11.30
C PRO A 70 5.76 5.49 12.00
N ARG A 71 5.72 5.55 13.34
CA ARG A 71 5.93 6.79 14.10
C ARG A 71 7.36 7.31 14.00
N ASN A 72 8.30 6.47 13.55
CA ASN A 72 9.67 6.86 13.27
C ASN A 72 9.85 7.47 11.87
N LEU A 73 8.82 7.39 11.01
CA LEU A 73 8.85 8.03 9.70
C LEU A 73 8.44 9.50 9.82
N PRO A 74 9.05 10.42 9.04
CA PRO A 74 8.56 11.78 8.93
C PRO A 74 7.10 11.81 8.47
N PRO A 75 6.22 12.65 9.04
CA PRO A 75 4.83 12.75 8.60
C PRO A 75 4.67 13.04 7.10
N SER A 76 5.63 13.76 6.49
CA SER A 76 5.66 14.01 5.05
C SER A 76 5.83 12.77 4.17
N LYS A 77 6.25 11.63 4.75
CA LYS A 77 6.39 10.34 4.08
C LYS A 77 5.22 9.39 4.35
N ILE A 78 4.21 9.82 5.11
CA ILE A 78 3.03 9.03 5.44
C ILE A 78 1.82 9.68 4.79
N ASN A 79 1.08 8.90 4.01
CA ASN A 79 -0.21 9.32 3.48
C ASN A 79 -1.32 8.41 4.00
N ILE A 80 -2.28 8.98 4.71
CA ILE A 80 -3.46 8.27 5.22
C ILE A 80 -4.76 8.70 4.53
N ASP A 81 -4.66 9.59 3.54
CA ASP A 81 -5.82 10.32 2.98
C ASP A 81 -6.25 9.87 1.60
N ILE A 82 -5.36 9.27 0.82
CA ILE A 82 -5.68 8.85 -0.54
C ILE A 82 -6.37 7.48 -0.56
N VAL A 83 -5.74 6.47 0.05
CA VAL A 83 -6.27 5.10 0.07
C VAL A 83 -7.08 4.87 1.34
N LYS A 84 -8.38 5.11 1.27
CA LYS A 84 -9.31 4.85 2.39
C LYS A 84 -9.85 3.42 2.34
N MET A 85 -10.06 2.83 3.52
CA MET A 85 -10.63 1.47 3.62
C MET A 85 -12.06 1.37 3.05
N SER A 86 -12.83 2.46 3.03
CA SER A 86 -14.16 2.50 2.39
C SER A 86 -14.12 2.26 0.88
N TRP A 87 -13.04 2.70 0.22
CA TRP A 87 -12.74 2.38 -1.17
C TRP A 87 -12.16 0.97 -1.31
N ALA A 88 -11.16 0.61 -0.49
CA ALA A 88 -10.46 -0.66 -0.60
C ALA A 88 -11.38 -1.88 -0.36
N ILE A 89 -12.34 -1.78 0.56
CA ILE A 89 -13.25 -2.89 0.87
C ILE A 89 -14.20 -3.23 -0.28
N GLN A 90 -14.26 -2.45 -1.36
CA GLN A 90 -15.07 -2.79 -2.52
C GLN A 90 -14.46 -3.96 -3.31
N PHE A 91 -13.14 -4.17 -3.23
CA PHE A 91 -12.42 -5.20 -3.98
C PHE A 91 -12.41 -6.55 -3.27
N GLU A 92 -12.55 -7.63 -4.04
CA GLU A 92 -12.71 -9.00 -3.51
C GLU A 92 -11.50 -9.47 -2.69
N GLN A 93 -10.28 -9.21 -3.16
CA GLN A 93 -9.05 -9.57 -2.45
C GLN A 93 -8.96 -8.94 -1.06
N VAL A 94 -9.49 -7.72 -0.90
CA VAL A 94 -9.54 -7.05 0.42
C VAL A 94 -10.62 -7.69 1.29
N LYS A 95 -11.84 -7.90 0.77
CA LYS A 95 -12.92 -8.60 1.50
C LYS A 95 -12.47 -9.99 1.97
N ASN A 96 -11.85 -10.76 1.08
CA ASN A 96 -11.33 -12.10 1.36
C ASN A 96 -10.17 -12.06 2.36
N GLY A 97 -9.28 -11.07 2.24
CA GLY A 97 -8.21 -10.81 3.20
C GLY A 97 -8.74 -10.53 4.61
N ILE A 98 -9.74 -9.64 4.73
CA ILE A 98 -10.39 -9.30 6.00
C ILE A 98 -11.05 -10.55 6.59
N ASN A 99 -11.82 -11.30 5.79
CA ASN A 99 -12.48 -12.53 6.25
C ASN A 99 -11.48 -13.59 6.73
N THR A 100 -10.30 -13.65 6.10
CA THR A 100 -9.23 -14.53 6.54
C THR A 100 -8.65 -14.06 7.87
N LEU A 101 -8.26 -12.78 7.98
CA LEU A 101 -7.69 -12.23 9.20
C LEU A 101 -8.65 -12.26 10.39
N LYS A 102 -9.96 -12.07 10.18
CA LYS A 102 -10.97 -12.27 11.23
C LYS A 102 -10.90 -13.65 11.88
N LYS A 103 -10.52 -14.69 11.12
CA LYS A 103 -10.39 -16.07 11.61
C LYS A 103 -9.01 -16.36 12.18
N THR A 104 -7.98 -15.63 11.74
CA THR A 104 -6.58 -15.98 12.03
C THR A 104 -5.81 -14.92 12.83
N TRP A 105 -6.44 -13.80 13.22
CA TRP A 105 -5.76 -12.73 13.95
C TRP A 105 -5.05 -13.26 15.21
N CYS A 106 -5.68 -14.19 15.94
CA CYS A 106 -5.13 -14.85 17.14
C CYS A 106 -4.46 -16.21 16.83
N SER A 107 -3.84 -16.35 15.66
CA SER A 107 -2.94 -17.49 15.37
C SER A 107 -1.79 -17.57 16.39
N PRO A 108 -1.03 -18.67 16.49
CA PRO A 108 0.11 -18.74 17.43
C PRO A 108 1.09 -17.57 17.29
N LYS A 109 1.38 -17.13 16.06
CA LYS A 109 2.22 -15.94 15.79
C LYS A 109 1.53 -14.65 16.23
N GLY A 110 0.23 -14.50 15.95
CA GLY A 110 -0.51 -13.32 16.36
C GLY A 110 -0.71 -13.20 17.87
N LYS A 111 -0.87 -14.33 18.56
CA LYS A 111 -0.90 -14.40 20.03
C LYS A 111 0.45 -14.01 20.62
N LYS A 112 1.56 -14.47 20.02
CA LYS A 112 2.91 -14.04 20.41
C LYS A 112 3.05 -12.52 20.26
N GLN A 113 2.66 -11.97 19.11
CA GLN A 113 2.71 -10.53 18.87
C GLN A 113 1.85 -9.75 19.88
N LEU A 114 0.64 -10.21 20.16
CA LEU A 114 -0.24 -9.60 21.17
C LEU A 114 0.42 -9.58 22.56
N ILE A 115 1.07 -10.67 22.97
CA ILE A 115 1.78 -10.72 24.26
C ILE A 115 2.91 -9.69 24.28
N GLU A 116 3.71 -9.60 23.22
CA GLU A 116 4.76 -8.58 23.10
C GLU A 116 4.16 -7.17 23.23
N ARG A 117 3.06 -6.87 22.52
CA ARG A 117 2.36 -5.56 22.63
C ARG A 117 1.87 -5.25 24.03
N LEU A 118 1.36 -6.25 24.75
CA LEU A 118 0.92 -6.06 26.13
C LEU A 118 2.11 -5.76 27.06
N GLN A 119 3.22 -6.48 26.90
CA GLN A 119 4.44 -6.29 27.68
C GLN A 119 5.08 -4.92 27.46
N ASP A 120 5.02 -4.40 26.22
CA ASP A 120 5.50 -3.06 25.88
C ASP A 120 4.72 -1.94 26.61
N VAL A 121 3.45 -2.19 26.97
CA VAL A 121 2.63 -1.23 27.72
C VAL A 121 2.79 -1.41 29.23
N GLY A 122 2.88 -2.65 29.71
CA GLY A 122 3.11 -2.92 31.13
C GLY A 122 2.98 -4.38 31.54
N ASP A 123 3.17 -4.63 32.84
CA ASP A 123 3.06 -5.97 33.41
C ASP A 123 1.59 -6.36 33.64
N PHE A 124 0.99 -6.99 32.61
CA PHE A 124 -0.40 -7.44 32.65
C PHE A 124 -0.71 -8.53 33.69
N THR A 125 0.32 -9.09 34.34
CA THR A 125 0.12 -10.02 35.46
C THR A 125 -0.23 -9.31 36.77
N LYS A 126 0.14 -8.01 36.88
CA LYS A 126 -0.05 -7.15 38.06
C LYS A 126 -1.20 -6.16 37.90
N SER A 127 -1.43 -5.66 36.70
CA SER A 127 -2.45 -4.63 36.43
C SER A 127 -3.21 -4.89 35.13
N CYS A 128 -4.42 -4.35 35.03
CA CYS A 128 -5.17 -4.31 33.77
C CYS A 128 -4.40 -3.45 32.75
N VAL A 129 -4.21 -3.99 31.55
CA VAL A 129 -3.57 -3.32 30.42
C VAL A 129 -4.59 -3.15 29.31
N PHE A 130 -4.66 -1.95 28.73
CA PHE A 130 -5.55 -1.60 27.64
C PHE A 130 -4.75 -1.44 26.33
N LEU A 131 -5.28 -1.95 25.23
CA LEU A 131 -4.71 -1.81 23.88
C LEU A 131 -5.75 -1.28 22.90
N GLY A 132 -5.27 -0.49 21.93
CA GLY A 132 -6.04 -0.16 20.72
C GLY A 132 -7.14 0.89 20.86
N TYR A 133 -7.14 1.72 21.91
CA TYR A 133 -8.12 2.80 22.11
C TYR A 133 -7.75 4.13 21.43
N SER A 134 -6.64 4.18 20.69
CA SER A 134 -6.32 5.31 19.81
C SER A 134 -7.12 5.23 18.51
N GLU A 135 -7.33 6.37 17.86
CA GLU A 135 -7.84 6.47 16.49
C GLU A 135 -6.71 6.77 15.47
N ASP A 136 -5.48 7.00 15.95
CA ASP A 136 -4.30 7.19 15.10
C ASP A 136 -3.79 5.84 14.59
N VAL A 137 -3.91 5.63 13.27
CA VAL A 137 -3.49 4.39 12.60
C VAL A 137 -1.99 4.09 12.76
N THR A 138 -1.13 5.11 12.83
CA THR A 138 0.32 4.91 13.00
C THR A 138 0.62 4.41 14.41
N TYR A 139 -0.08 4.95 15.41
CA TYR A 139 -0.01 4.46 16.77
C TYR A 139 -0.56 3.03 16.88
N LEU A 140 -1.69 2.73 16.22
CA LEU A 140 -2.29 1.40 16.22
C LEU A 140 -1.40 0.35 15.52
N ASP A 141 -0.73 0.68 14.39
CA ASP A 141 0.23 -0.22 13.72
C ASP A 141 1.39 -0.57 14.64
N ALA A 142 1.92 0.42 15.38
CA ALA A 142 3.03 0.21 16.29
C ALA A 142 2.66 -0.58 17.56
N THR A 143 1.48 -0.31 18.13
CA THR A 143 1.15 -0.75 19.50
C THR A 143 0.10 -1.84 19.58
N ALA A 144 -0.75 -2.00 18.57
CA ALA A 144 -1.93 -2.85 18.66
C ALA A 144 -2.05 -3.83 17.49
N GLN A 145 -1.16 -3.76 16.50
CA GLN A 145 -1.09 -4.71 15.39
C GLN A 145 -0.62 -6.07 15.90
N VAL A 146 -1.33 -7.12 15.48
CA VAL A 146 -1.07 -8.49 15.93
C VAL A 146 -0.89 -9.47 14.78
N ASN A 147 -1.48 -9.21 13.61
CA ASN A 147 -1.31 -10.10 12.46
C ASN A 147 -1.46 -9.36 11.13
N PHE A 148 -1.03 -10.00 10.04
CA PHE A 148 -1.11 -9.45 8.70
C PHE A 148 -1.24 -10.54 7.63
N LYS A 149 -1.64 -10.13 6.43
CA LYS A 149 -1.76 -10.98 5.26
C LYS A 149 -1.43 -10.18 4.01
N LYS A 150 -0.56 -10.75 3.17
CA LYS A 150 -0.35 -10.26 1.81
C LYS A 150 -1.61 -10.56 0.96
N ILE A 151 -2.03 -9.57 0.19
CA ILE A 151 -3.17 -9.62 -0.73
C ILE A 151 -2.77 -9.07 -2.09
N GLY A 152 -3.54 -9.42 -3.12
CA GLY A 152 -3.19 -9.13 -4.51
C GLY A 152 -2.22 -10.15 -5.10
N SER A 153 -2.12 -10.14 -6.42
CA SER A 153 -1.16 -10.91 -7.21
C SER A 153 -0.68 -10.11 -8.42
N LYS A 154 0.58 -10.34 -8.84
CA LYS A 154 1.11 -9.84 -10.13
C LYS A 154 0.28 -10.34 -11.33
N THR A 155 -0.46 -11.44 -11.16
CA THR A 155 -1.34 -12.03 -12.19
C THR A 155 -2.79 -11.53 -12.12
N ASP A 156 -3.15 -10.65 -11.18
CA ASP A 156 -4.53 -10.17 -11.04
C ASP A 156 -4.97 -9.36 -12.26
N THR A 157 -6.28 -9.27 -12.49
CA THR A 157 -6.84 -8.40 -13.53
C THR A 157 -6.43 -6.95 -13.30
N ILE A 158 -6.00 -6.30 -14.38
CA ILE A 158 -5.71 -4.88 -14.42
C ILE A 158 -7.00 -4.08 -14.13
N ASN A 159 -7.07 -3.45 -12.97
CA ASN A 159 -8.20 -2.63 -12.54
C ASN A 159 -7.71 -1.49 -11.61
N ALA A 160 -8.65 -0.69 -11.09
CA ALA A 160 -8.34 0.43 -10.20
C ALA A 160 -7.55 0.03 -8.95
N TRP A 161 -7.74 -1.19 -8.42
CA TRP A 161 -6.92 -1.70 -7.32
C TRP A 161 -5.50 -1.98 -7.79
N TYR A 162 -5.34 -2.67 -8.91
CA TYR A 162 -4.02 -3.00 -9.44
C TYR A 162 -3.21 -1.73 -9.71
N GLY A 163 -3.82 -0.70 -10.32
CA GLY A 163 -3.15 0.58 -10.58
C GLY A 163 -2.82 1.41 -9.34
N ALA A 164 -3.49 1.17 -8.21
CA ALA A 164 -3.26 1.92 -6.97
C ALA A 164 -2.34 1.18 -5.98
N MET A 165 -2.58 -0.11 -5.79
CA MET A 165 -2.00 -0.92 -4.71
C MET A 165 -1.25 -2.15 -5.22
N GLY A 166 -1.68 -2.76 -6.32
CA GLY A 166 -1.12 -4.02 -6.80
C GLY A 166 -1.12 -5.11 -5.71
N ASN A 167 0.08 -5.53 -5.28
CA ASN A 167 0.28 -6.38 -4.12
C ASN A 167 0.43 -5.53 -2.86
N SER A 168 -0.35 -5.82 -1.82
CA SER A 168 -0.33 -5.03 -0.59
C SER A 168 -0.39 -5.88 0.68
N VAL A 169 -0.09 -5.26 1.81
CA VAL A 169 -0.18 -5.89 3.13
C VAL A 169 -1.42 -5.38 3.88
N LEU A 170 -2.38 -6.28 4.06
CA LEU A 170 -3.51 -6.06 4.95
C LEU A 170 -3.12 -6.45 6.38
N LYS A 171 -3.31 -5.55 7.33
CA LYS A 171 -2.96 -5.75 8.74
C LYS A 171 -4.22 -5.75 9.61
N VAL A 172 -4.14 -6.40 10.76
CA VAL A 172 -5.17 -6.38 11.81
C VAL A 172 -4.58 -5.92 13.13
N CYS A 173 -5.27 -4.99 13.78
CA CYS A 173 -5.03 -4.57 15.15
C CYS A 173 -6.22 -4.92 16.06
N VAL A 174 -5.95 -4.98 17.36
CA VAL A 174 -6.97 -5.31 18.38
C VAL A 174 -7.25 -4.11 19.26
N ARG A 175 -8.50 -3.97 19.70
CA ARG A 175 -8.91 -3.12 20.82
C ARG A 175 -9.42 -4.02 21.94
N GLY A 176 -9.00 -3.75 23.17
CA GLY A 176 -9.42 -4.56 24.31
C GLY A 176 -8.54 -4.38 25.54
N SER A 177 -8.75 -5.24 26.54
CA SER A 177 -8.04 -5.16 27.82
C SER A 177 -7.76 -6.53 28.45
N THR A 178 -6.76 -6.58 29.33
CA THR A 178 -6.46 -7.78 30.12
C THR A 178 -7.28 -7.84 31.39
N THR A 179 -7.68 -9.06 31.76
CA THR A 179 -8.38 -9.35 33.02
C THR A 179 -7.95 -10.72 33.54
N LYS A 180 -8.29 -11.03 34.79
CA LYS A 180 -8.06 -12.36 35.39
C LYS A 180 -9.36 -13.15 35.40
N ILE A 181 -9.36 -14.32 34.77
CA ILE A 181 -10.47 -15.28 34.80
C ILE A 181 -9.95 -16.59 35.38
N ASN A 182 -10.49 -17.01 36.52
CA ASN A 182 -10.07 -18.22 37.23
C ASN A 182 -8.55 -18.29 37.46
N GLY A 183 -7.93 -17.15 37.80
CA GLY A 183 -6.48 -17.04 38.03
C GLY A 183 -5.62 -16.94 36.77
N ASN A 184 -6.20 -17.09 35.57
CA ASN A 184 -5.48 -16.96 34.31
C ASN A 184 -5.61 -15.55 33.74
N ASP A 185 -4.52 -15.02 33.19
CA ASP A 185 -4.55 -13.75 32.45
C ASP A 185 -5.21 -13.97 31.08
N VAL A 186 -6.27 -13.21 30.82
CA VAL A 186 -7.08 -13.29 29.59
C VAL A 186 -7.17 -11.91 28.97
N PHE A 187 -6.97 -11.82 27.66
CA PHE A 187 -7.24 -10.62 26.89
C PHE A 187 -8.66 -10.66 26.33
N ILE A 188 -9.51 -9.72 26.74
CA ILE A 188 -10.86 -9.54 26.22
C ILE A 188 -10.80 -8.60 25.03
N THR A 189 -11.24 -9.07 23.87
CA THR A 189 -11.25 -8.30 22.62
C THR A 189 -12.58 -7.59 22.45
N ASP A 190 -12.56 -6.26 22.38
CA ASP A 190 -13.74 -5.44 22.13
C ASP A 190 -14.00 -5.33 20.62
N SER A 191 -12.94 -5.10 19.83
CA SER A 191 -13.04 -4.96 18.38
C SER A 191 -11.74 -5.29 17.66
N LEU A 192 -11.84 -5.52 16.35
CA LEU A 192 -10.73 -5.67 15.43
C LEU A 192 -10.72 -4.51 14.43
N GLY A 193 -9.56 -3.89 14.25
CA GLY A 193 -9.33 -2.90 13.20
C GLY A 193 -8.56 -3.50 12.03
N PHE A 194 -8.89 -3.09 10.79
CA PHE A 194 -8.23 -3.56 9.57
C PHE A 194 -7.77 -2.37 8.74
N TYR A 195 -6.55 -2.43 8.24
CA TYR A 195 -5.95 -1.35 7.45
C TYR A 195 -4.89 -1.90 6.49
N LEU A 196 -4.58 -1.11 5.47
CA LEU A 196 -3.51 -1.38 4.53
C LEU A 196 -2.27 -0.57 4.93
N LYS A 197 -1.09 -1.17 4.78
CA LYS A 197 0.18 -0.46 4.90
C LYS A 197 1.06 -0.87 3.74
N ASP A 198 1.53 0.11 2.98
CA ASP A 198 2.32 -0.11 1.79
C ASP A 198 3.22 1.07 1.48
N THR A 199 4.15 0.88 0.57
CA THR A 199 4.97 1.93 -0.03
C THR A 199 4.59 2.11 -1.50
N TYR A 200 4.45 3.37 -1.93
CA TYR A 200 4.27 3.68 -3.34
C TYR A 200 5.65 3.99 -3.94
N ASP A 201 6.27 2.96 -4.51
CA ASP A 201 7.63 2.99 -5.06
C ASP A 201 7.76 2.04 -6.25
N PHE A 202 8.88 2.16 -6.96
CA PHE A 202 9.24 1.29 -8.09
C PHE A 202 10.66 0.75 -7.87
N VAL A 203 10.97 0.34 -6.63
CA VAL A 203 12.28 -0.22 -6.30
C VAL A 203 12.39 -1.63 -6.84
N ASP A 204 13.39 -1.87 -7.69
CA ASP A 204 13.68 -3.18 -8.26
C ASP A 204 14.09 -4.18 -7.18
N GLU A 205 13.24 -5.19 -6.95
CA GLU A 205 13.55 -6.32 -6.08
C GLU A 205 14.11 -7.47 -6.94
N ASN A 206 15.27 -8.02 -6.55
CA ASN A 206 15.92 -9.16 -7.24
C ASN A 206 16.19 -8.94 -8.74
N ASN A 207 16.65 -7.74 -9.13
CA ASN A 207 16.92 -7.35 -10.53
C ASN A 207 15.70 -7.45 -11.46
N THR A 208 14.49 -7.45 -10.91
CA THR A 208 13.26 -7.41 -11.70
C THR A 208 12.62 -6.05 -11.54
N SER A 209 12.58 -5.27 -12.62
CA SER A 209 11.90 -3.99 -12.60
C SER A 209 10.40 -4.15 -12.51
N GLU A 210 9.75 -3.31 -11.71
CA GLU A 210 8.29 -3.27 -11.60
C GLU A 210 7.74 -2.37 -12.71
N PRO A 211 7.09 -2.94 -13.75
CA PRO A 211 6.62 -2.12 -14.86
C PRO A 211 5.42 -1.29 -14.43
N LEU A 212 5.39 -0.04 -14.90
CA LEU A 212 4.23 0.85 -14.77
C LEU A 212 3.06 0.45 -15.69
N GLY A 213 3.29 -0.46 -16.64
CA GLY A 213 2.36 -0.79 -17.71
C GLY A 213 2.66 -0.06 -19.02
N ILE A 214 1.98 -0.49 -20.07
CA ILE A 214 1.97 0.15 -21.40
C ILE A 214 0.73 1.03 -21.46
N TRP A 215 0.90 2.32 -21.74
CA TRP A 215 -0.18 3.31 -21.65
C TRP A 215 -0.43 4.03 -22.98
N SER A 216 -1.68 4.42 -23.19
CA SER A 216 -2.08 5.47 -24.13
C SER A 216 -2.62 6.68 -23.36
N ASN A 217 -2.90 7.76 -24.09
CA ASN A 217 -3.56 8.96 -23.54
C ASN A 217 -4.89 8.68 -22.82
N ASP A 218 -5.53 7.53 -23.07
CA ASP A 218 -6.88 7.24 -22.58
C ASP A 218 -6.95 6.06 -21.63
N LYS A 219 -6.00 5.12 -21.68
CA LYS A 219 -6.04 3.90 -20.87
C LYS A 219 -4.71 3.17 -20.82
N ILE A 220 -4.61 2.23 -19.89
CA ILE A 220 -3.61 1.16 -19.95
C ILE A 220 -3.96 0.17 -21.06
N LEU A 221 -2.94 -0.30 -21.77
CA LEU A 221 -3.02 -1.28 -22.85
C LEU A 221 -2.58 -2.67 -22.38
N ASP A 222 -1.51 -2.74 -21.58
CA ASP A 222 -0.98 -3.97 -20.99
C ASP A 222 -0.11 -3.67 -19.74
N LYS A 223 0.35 -4.72 -19.05
CA LYS A 223 1.30 -4.64 -17.93
C LYS A 223 2.75 -4.57 -18.38
#